data_AF-A0A955IB42-F1
#
_entry.id   AF-A0A955IB42-F1
#
_cell.length_a   1.000
_cell.length_b   1.000
_cell.length_c   1.000
_cell.angle_alpha   90.00
_cell.angle_beta   90.00
_cell.angle_gamma   90.00
#
_symmetry.space_group_name_H-M   'P 1'
#
loop_
_entity.id
_entity.type
_entity.pdbx_description
1 polymer ?
#
loop_
_entity_poly.entity_id
_entity_poly.type
_entity_poly.pdbx_seq_one_letter_code
_entity_poly.pdbx_strand_id
1 'polypeptide(L)'
;MLCARPFVGDEPCLVLFGDDLIIGERSGAQELVAAYQTYGSSVILTQIVGDDVVSSYGIVDIDNTQKLHRVTQFLEKPRPDETTSRQAVIGKYIITPAMWRYIELSGVSNGGEKRLADGFIRALSAQEEITAIATK
;
A
#
# COMPACT_ATOMS: atom_id res chain seq x y z
N MET A 1 -2.28 -10.72 -9.33
CA MET A 1 -2.88 -10.74 -7.98
C MET A 1 -4.28 -11.34 -7.94
N LEU A 2 -5.25 -10.86 -8.72
CA LEU A 2 -6.64 -11.38 -8.70
C LEU A 2 -6.77 -12.90 -8.89
N CYS A 3 -5.89 -13.52 -9.68
CA CYS A 3 -5.86 -14.98 -9.85
C CYS A 3 -5.63 -15.75 -8.54
N ALA A 4 -5.09 -15.11 -7.49
CA ALA A 4 -4.88 -15.73 -6.19
C ALA A 4 -6.15 -15.72 -5.31
N ARG A 5 -7.17 -14.91 -5.64
CA ARG A 5 -8.40 -14.75 -4.83
C ARG A 5 -9.08 -16.08 -4.49
N PRO A 6 -9.23 -17.06 -5.40
CA PRO A 6 -9.88 -18.34 -5.07
C PRO A 6 -9.11 -19.18 -4.03
N PHE A 7 -7.80 -18.94 -3.87
CA PHE A 7 -6.96 -19.65 -2.90
C PHE A 7 -6.93 -18.96 -1.54
N VAL A 8 -7.11 -17.64 -1.51
CA VAL A 8 -7.16 -16.83 -0.28
C VAL A 8 -8.56 -16.81 0.33
N GLY A 9 -9.61 -16.77 -0.49
CA GLY A 9 -10.98 -16.66 0.00
C GLY A 9 -11.32 -15.27 0.56
N ASP A 10 -12.06 -15.24 1.67
CA ASP A 10 -12.55 -14.02 2.33
C ASP A 10 -11.73 -13.70 3.59
N GLU A 11 -10.42 -13.92 3.52
CA GLU A 11 -9.49 -13.67 4.62
C GLU A 11 -8.49 -12.55 4.24
N PRO A 12 -8.00 -11.76 5.22
CA PRO A 12 -6.90 -10.84 4.97
C PRO A 12 -5.66 -11.62 4.56
N CYS A 13 -4.86 -11.08 3.64
CA CYS A 13 -3.65 -11.75 3.18
C CYS A 13 -2.45 -10.83 3.04
N LEU A 14 -1.28 -11.44 3.21
CA LEU A 14 0.00 -10.81 3.00
C LEU A 14 0.35 -10.87 1.50
N VAL A 15 0.69 -9.73 0.92
CA VAL A 15 1.16 -9.62 -0.47
C VAL A 15 2.62 -9.18 -0.42
N LEU A 16 3.52 -10.02 -0.93
CA LEU A 16 4.96 -9.78 -0.96
C LEU A 16 5.47 -9.87 -2.40
N PHE A 17 6.05 -8.79 -2.89
CA PHE A 17 6.76 -8.73 -4.16
C PHE A 17 8.18 -9.25 -3.95
N GLY A 18 8.58 -10.25 -4.74
CA GLY A 18 9.81 -11.03 -4.53
C GLY A 18 11.10 -10.30 -4.92
N ASP A 19 10.98 -9.18 -5.64
CA ASP A 19 12.05 -8.29 -6.07
C ASP A 19 12.47 -7.28 -5.00
N ASP A 20 11.63 -7.03 -3.99
CA ASP A 20 11.97 -6.17 -2.85
C ASP A 20 12.52 -6.99 -1.67
N LEU A 21 13.82 -6.88 -1.39
CA LEU A 21 14.44 -7.47 -0.21
C LEU A 21 14.55 -6.42 0.92
N ILE A 22 14.01 -6.75 2.09
CA ILE A 22 14.18 -5.93 3.31
C ILE A 22 14.97 -6.75 4.32
N ILE A 23 16.05 -6.17 4.82
CA ILE A 23 16.91 -6.77 5.84
C ILE A 23 16.81 -5.89 7.08
N GLY A 24 16.35 -6.48 8.18
CA GLY A 24 16.20 -5.80 9.46
C GLY A 24 16.07 -6.81 10.59
N GLU A 25 16.08 -6.33 11.85
CA GLU A 25 15.89 -7.19 13.02
C GLU A 25 14.51 -7.87 13.02
N ARG A 26 13.50 -7.17 12.50
CA ARG A 26 12.19 -7.74 12.17
C ARG A 26 12.01 -7.75 10.67
N SER A 27 11.38 -8.81 10.16
CA SER A 27 10.95 -8.84 8.77
C SER A 27 9.80 -7.87 8.53
N GLY A 28 9.72 -7.27 7.34
CA GLY A 28 8.58 -6.42 6.97
C GLY A 28 7.23 -7.13 7.08
N ALA A 29 7.19 -8.45 6.90
CA ALA A 29 5.99 -9.26 7.13
C ALA A 29 5.53 -9.23 8.59
N GLN A 30 6.45 -9.36 9.55
CA GLN A 30 6.13 -9.29 10.98
C GLN A 30 5.64 -7.90 11.38
N GLU A 31 6.23 -6.84 10.82
CA GLU A 31 5.79 -5.47 11.08
C GLU A 31 4.37 -5.22 10.56
N LEU A 32 4.09 -5.67 9.33
CA LEU A 32 2.75 -5.60 8.75
C LEU A 32 1.72 -6.34 9.59
N VAL A 33 2.01 -7.58 10.02
CA VAL A 33 1.09 -8.37 10.84
C VAL A 33 0.80 -7.68 12.17
N ALA A 34 1.82 -7.14 12.84
CA ALA A 34 1.64 -6.41 14.10
C ALA A 34 0.77 -5.15 13.92
N ALA A 35 0.98 -4.41 12.83
CA ALA A 35 0.15 -3.25 12.48
C ALA A 35 -1.30 -3.68 12.18
N TYR A 36 -1.49 -4.74 11.40
CA TYR A 36 -2.84 -5.25 11.11
C TYR A 36 -3.60 -5.67 12.37
N GLN A 37 -2.94 -6.35 13.30
CA GLN A 37 -3.53 -6.73 14.60
C GLN A 37 -3.93 -5.51 15.45
N THR A 38 -3.26 -4.38 15.26
CA THR A 38 -3.51 -3.14 16.00
C THR A 38 -4.63 -2.30 15.36
N TYR A 39 -4.62 -2.17 14.02
CA TYR A 39 -5.48 -1.23 13.30
C TYR A 39 -6.65 -1.89 12.56
N GLY A 40 -6.55 -3.17 12.20
CA GLY A 40 -7.62 -3.93 11.52
C GLY A 40 -7.91 -3.52 10.07
N SER A 41 -7.11 -2.61 9.49
CA SER A 41 -7.23 -2.07 8.13
C SER A 41 -6.24 -2.71 7.16
N SER A 42 -6.37 -2.45 5.86
CA SER A 42 -5.26 -2.79 4.94
C SER A 42 -4.01 -2.00 5.34
N VAL A 43 -2.84 -2.63 5.31
CA VAL A 43 -1.58 -2.04 5.76
C VAL A 43 -0.57 -2.00 4.61
N ILE A 44 0.05 -0.85 4.43
CA ILE A 44 1.11 -0.61 3.46
C ILE A 44 2.42 -0.40 4.21
N LEU A 45 3.47 -1.12 3.82
CA LEU A 45 4.81 -0.83 4.30
C LEU A 45 5.43 0.30 3.45
N THR A 46 6.01 1.29 4.10
CA THR A 46 6.64 2.43 3.44
C THR A 46 8.10 2.59 3.86
N GLN A 47 8.85 3.34 3.06
CA GLN A 47 10.18 3.85 3.43
C GLN A 47 10.29 5.32 3.01
N ILE A 48 11.15 6.08 3.70
CA ILE A 48 11.46 7.44 3.27
C ILE A 48 12.47 7.37 2.12
N VAL A 49 12.18 8.07 1.02
CA VAL A 49 13.06 8.15 -0.15
C VAL A 49 13.45 9.59 -0.50
N GLY A 50 14.52 9.75 -1.29
CA GLY A 50 14.92 11.03 -1.86
C GLY A 50 14.04 11.46 -3.03
N ASP A 51 14.05 12.77 -3.32
CA ASP A 51 13.30 13.40 -4.41
C ASP A 51 13.63 12.83 -5.80
N ASP A 52 14.85 12.34 -5.97
CA ASP A 52 15.39 11.77 -7.20
C ASP A 52 14.71 10.47 -7.63
N VAL A 53 14.12 9.75 -6.68
CA VAL A 53 13.47 8.45 -6.95
C VAL A 53 11.95 8.48 -6.78
N VAL A 54 11.35 9.59 -6.35
CA VAL A 54 9.89 9.73 -6.11
C VAL A 54 9.04 9.22 -7.28
N SER A 55 9.40 9.57 -8.51
CA SER A 55 8.65 9.16 -9.71
C SER A 55 8.82 7.69 -10.10
N SER A 56 9.59 6.91 -9.33
CA SER A 56 9.74 5.47 -9.52
C SER A 56 8.78 4.65 -8.64
N TYR A 57 8.18 5.27 -7.62
CA TYR A 57 7.39 4.57 -6.59
C TYR A 57 5.95 5.08 -6.50
N GLY A 58 5.08 4.26 -5.90
CA GLY A 58 3.86 4.79 -5.29
C GLY A 58 4.23 5.60 -4.05
N ILE A 59 3.66 6.79 -3.88
CA ILE A 59 3.86 7.64 -2.71
C ILE A 59 2.53 7.76 -1.96
N VAL A 60 2.57 7.65 -0.65
CA VAL A 60 1.40 7.88 0.21
C VAL A 60 1.53 9.14 1.02
N ASP A 61 0.44 9.90 1.11
CA ASP A 61 0.31 10.95 2.12
C ASP A 61 -0.32 10.35 3.37
N ILE A 62 0.24 10.71 4.53
CA ILE A 62 -0.19 10.21 5.83
C ILE A 62 -0.76 11.38 6.63
N ASP A 63 -1.86 11.13 7.32
CA ASP A 63 -2.48 12.09 8.23
C ASP A 63 -1.49 12.47 9.35
N ASN A 64 -1.22 13.77 9.49
CA ASN A 64 -0.34 14.34 10.51
C ASN A 64 -1.07 14.64 11.84
N THR A 65 -2.33 14.24 11.98
CA THR A 65 -3.12 14.41 13.21
C THR A 65 -2.99 13.21 14.15
N GLN A 66 -3.90 13.07 15.12
CA GLN A 66 -3.87 12.01 16.14
C GLN A 66 -3.92 10.59 15.55
N LYS A 67 -4.45 10.43 14.33
CA LYS A 67 -4.42 9.17 13.57
C LYS A 67 -3.13 9.02 12.76
N LEU A 68 -2.00 9.13 13.47
CA LEU A 68 -0.68 8.78 12.92
C LEU A 68 -0.82 7.43 12.22
N HIS A 69 -0.26 7.30 11.01
CA HIS A 69 -0.34 6.12 10.13
C HIS A 69 -1.55 6.02 9.20
N ARG A 70 -2.60 6.85 9.31
CA ARG A 70 -3.70 6.79 8.35
C ARG A 70 -3.29 7.36 6.99
N VAL A 71 -3.43 6.59 5.92
CA VAL A 71 -3.21 7.07 4.55
C VAL A 71 -4.38 7.95 4.13
N THR A 72 -4.08 9.16 3.66
CA THR A 72 -5.05 10.12 3.12
C THR A 72 -5.08 10.12 1.60
N GLN A 73 -3.94 9.83 0.97
CA GLN A 73 -3.80 9.82 -0.48
C GLN A 73 -2.76 8.78 -0.91
N PHE A 74 -3.00 8.17 -2.07
CA PHE A 74 -2.04 7.31 -2.75
C PHE A 74 -1.82 7.88 -4.15
N LEU A 75 -0.57 8.13 -4.51
CA LEU A 75 -0.13 8.64 -5.80
C LEU A 75 0.78 7.61 -6.46
N GLU A 76 0.41 7.10 -7.63
CA GLU A 76 1.26 6.17 -8.38
C GLU A 76 2.26 6.94 -9.24
N LYS A 77 3.56 6.81 -8.94
CA LYS A 77 4.67 7.44 -9.68
C LYS A 77 4.47 8.94 -9.94
N PRO A 78 4.18 9.74 -8.90
CA PRO A 78 3.99 11.17 -9.06
C PRO A 78 5.28 11.87 -9.50
N ARG A 79 5.15 13.04 -10.11
CA ARG A 79 6.26 13.99 -10.20
C ARG A 79 6.62 14.51 -8.80
N PRO A 80 7.88 14.91 -8.55
CA PRO A 80 8.30 15.39 -7.23
C PRO A 80 7.54 16.64 -6.73
N ASP A 81 6.91 17.40 -7.62
CA ASP A 81 6.12 18.59 -7.31
C ASP A 81 4.64 18.30 -6.99
N GLU A 82 4.16 17.09 -7.22
CA GLU A 82 2.75 16.71 -6.97
C GLU A 82 2.47 16.37 -5.50
N THR A 83 3.50 16.05 -4.70
CA THR A 83 3.38 15.83 -3.25
C THR A 83 4.64 16.21 -2.49
N THR A 84 4.47 16.66 -1.25
CA THR A 84 5.57 16.88 -0.29
C THR A 84 5.92 15.64 0.52
N SER A 85 5.11 14.58 0.45
CA SER A 85 5.43 13.30 1.10
C SER A 85 6.58 12.60 0.42
N ARG A 86 7.35 11.88 1.22
CA ARG A 86 8.46 11.02 0.79
C ARG A 86 8.29 9.58 1.26
N GLN A 87 7.08 9.22 1.70
CA GLN A 87 6.72 7.87 2.11
C GLN A 87 6.46 7.02 0.86
N ALA A 88 7.51 6.42 0.32
CA ALA A 88 7.42 5.50 -0.80
C ALA A 88 6.88 4.15 -0.33
N VAL A 89 5.94 3.63 -1.09
CA VAL A 89 5.35 2.31 -0.92
C VAL A 89 6.38 1.25 -1.30
N ILE A 90 6.58 0.29 -0.39
CA ILE A 90 7.36 -0.91 -0.64
C ILE A 90 6.40 -2.04 -1.02
N GLY A 91 6.84 -2.98 -1.85
CA GLY A 91 6.06 -4.11 -2.35
C GLY A 91 5.67 -5.15 -1.28
N LYS A 92 5.26 -4.71 -0.09
CA LYS A 92 4.81 -5.53 1.03
C LYS A 92 3.58 -4.92 1.65
N TYR A 93 2.51 -5.71 1.70
CA TYR A 93 1.19 -5.25 2.10
C TYR A 93 0.48 -6.31 2.92
N ILE A 94 -0.41 -5.89 3.80
CA ILE A 94 -1.59 -6.69 4.16
C ILE A 94 -2.79 -6.06 3.47
N ILE A 95 -3.58 -6.86 2.78
CA ILE A 95 -4.83 -6.43 2.17
C ILE A 95 -6.01 -7.13 2.84
N THR A 96 -7.10 -6.39 3.07
CA THR A 96 -8.37 -6.95 3.53
C THR A 96 -9.15 -7.53 2.33
N PRO A 97 -10.15 -8.42 2.56
CA PRO A 97 -10.92 -9.02 1.47
C PRO A 97 -11.61 -7.99 0.56
N ALA A 98 -11.99 -6.83 1.11
CA ALA A 98 -12.57 -5.72 0.34
C ALA A 98 -11.65 -5.24 -0.80
N MET A 99 -10.33 -5.39 -0.66
CA MET A 99 -9.35 -4.99 -1.68
C MET A 99 -9.56 -5.70 -3.02
N TRP A 100 -10.00 -6.97 -3.00
CA TRP A 100 -10.31 -7.70 -4.23
C TRP A 100 -11.34 -6.96 -5.08
N ARG A 101 -12.41 -6.47 -4.43
CA ARG A 101 -13.46 -5.69 -5.08
C ARG A 101 -12.91 -4.38 -5.66
N TYR A 102 -12.04 -3.68 -4.93
CA TYR A 102 -11.49 -2.41 -5.42
C TYR A 102 -10.58 -2.59 -6.64
N ILE A 103 -9.86 -3.71 -6.73
CA ILE A 103 -9.01 -4.03 -7.89
C ILE A 103 -9.83 -4.56 -9.07
N GLU A 104 -10.95 -5.23 -8.81
CA GLU A 104 -11.89 -5.61 -9.87
C GLU A 104 -12.54 -4.39 -10.49
N LEU A 105 -12.97 -3.45 -9.64
CA LEU A 105 -13.59 -2.19 -10.05
C LEU A 105 -12.59 -1.16 -10.57
N SER A 106 -11.29 -1.31 -10.29
CA SER A 106 -10.29 -0.45 -10.91
C SER A 106 -10.24 -0.75 -12.42
N GLY A 107 -10.15 0.33 -13.20
CA GLY A 107 -9.94 0.20 -14.65
C GLY A 107 -8.60 -0.46 -14.95
N VAL A 108 -8.35 -0.66 -16.25
CA VAL A 108 -7.02 -1.02 -16.72
C VAL A 108 -6.19 0.26 -16.78
N SER A 109 -5.03 0.26 -16.11
CA SER A 109 -4.13 1.41 -16.08
C SER A 109 -3.41 1.61 -17.42
N ASN A 110 -2.74 2.76 -17.57
CA ASN A 110 -1.87 3.04 -18.71
C ASN A 110 -0.79 1.96 -18.82
N GLY A 111 -0.90 1.13 -19.87
CA GLY A 111 -0.04 -0.05 -20.10
C GLY A 111 -0.79 -1.38 -20.19
N GLY A 112 -2.11 -1.40 -19.99
CA GLY A 112 -2.90 -2.62 -20.16
C GLY A 112 -2.97 -3.51 -18.92
N GLU A 113 -2.52 -3.01 -17.77
CA GLU A 113 -2.40 -3.78 -16.53
C GLU A 113 -3.38 -3.30 -15.45
N LYS A 114 -3.95 -4.25 -14.69
CA LYS A 114 -4.63 -3.96 -13.42
C LYS A 114 -3.60 -3.91 -12.29
N ARG A 115 -3.44 -2.76 -11.65
CA ARG A 115 -2.46 -2.57 -10.57
C ARG A 115 -3.12 -2.58 -9.20
N LEU A 116 -2.36 -3.02 -8.20
CA LEU A 116 -2.75 -2.96 -6.80
C LEU A 116 -2.90 -1.49 -6.33
N ALA A 117 -2.02 -0.61 -6.81
CA ALA A 117 -2.09 0.84 -6.57
C ALA A 117 -3.49 1.42 -6.90
N ASP A 118 -4.06 1.06 -8.05
CA ASP A 118 -5.40 1.52 -8.46
C ASP A 118 -6.49 1.02 -7.48
N GLY A 119 -6.30 -0.17 -6.90
CA GLY A 119 -7.15 -0.70 -5.84
C GLY A 119 -7.10 0.15 -4.58
N PHE A 120 -5.91 0.52 -4.11
CA PHE A 120 -5.74 1.40 -2.95
C PHE A 120 -6.35 2.79 -3.20
N ILE A 121 -6.09 3.40 -4.36
CA ILE A 121 -6.67 4.70 -4.74
C ILE A 121 -8.21 4.64 -4.69
N ARG A 122 -8.80 3.57 -5.21
CA ARG A 122 -10.25 3.39 -5.23
C ARG A 122 -10.83 3.09 -3.84
N ALA A 123 -10.11 2.34 -3.01
CA ALA A 123 -10.47 2.09 -1.62
C ALA A 123 -10.48 3.41 -0.81
N LEU A 124 -9.44 4.24 -0.94
CA LEU A 124 -9.38 5.58 -0.33
C LEU A 124 -10.53 6.49 -0.79
N SER A 125 -10.83 6.47 -2.10
CA SER A 125 -11.96 7.23 -2.67
C SER A 125 -13.32 6.78 -2.11
N ALA A 126 -13.43 5.50 -1.73
CA ALA A 126 -14.58 4.93 -1.05
C ALA A 126 -14.54 5.11 0.48
N GLN A 127 -13.59 5.89 1.00
CA GLN A 127 -13.37 6.17 2.42
C GLN A 127 -13.02 4.94 3.27
N GLU A 128 -12.45 3.89 2.67
CA GLU A 128 -11.85 2.79 3.42
C GLU A 128 -10.65 3.28 4.23
N GLU A 129 -10.52 2.78 5.45
CA GLU A 129 -9.34 3.06 6.26
C GLU A 129 -8.16 2.20 5.78
N ILE A 130 -7.04 2.86 5.51
CA ILE A 130 -5.77 2.23 5.11
C ILE A 130 -4.68 2.81 6.01
N THR A 131 -3.81 1.93 6.50
CA THR A 131 -2.71 2.27 7.38
C THR A 131 -1.38 2.16 6.64
N ALA A 132 -0.47 3.09 6.87
CA ALA A 132 0.92 3.04 6.41
C ALA A 132 1.89 3.04 7.59
N ILE A 133 2.81 2.08 7.60
CA ILE A 133 3.89 1.99 8.57
C ILE A 133 5.23 2.13 7.85
N ALA A 134 6.14 2.93 8.41
CA ALA A 134 7.50 3.02 7.90
C ALA A 134 8.33 1.85 8.43
N THR A 135 9.04 1.16 7.53
CA THR A 135 10.07 0.18 7.92
C THR A 135 11.13 0.87 8.76
N LYS A 136 11.60 0.18 9.80
CA LYS A 136 12.71 0.64 10.64
C LYS A 136 14.06 0.16 10.13
#